data_AF-A0A954RXI8-F1
#
_entry.id   AF-A0A954RXI8-F1
#
_cell.length_a   1.000
_cell.length_b   1.000
_cell.length_c   1.000
_cell.angle_alpha   90.00
_cell.angle_beta   90.00
_cell.angle_gamma   90.00
#
_symmetry.space_group_name_H-M   'P 1'
#
loop_
_entity.id
_entity.type
_entity.pdbx_description
1 polymer ?
#
loop_
_entity_poly.entity_id
_entity_poly.type
_entity_poly.pdbx_seq_one_letter_code
_entity_poly.pdbx_strand_id
1 'polypeptide(L)' 'MSNFAIIELEDGLMVVPIRANEQAEEVATREGGTLVVDSLYSTYEEACDALAEMEGLEEEDERY' A
#
# COMPACT_ATOMS: atom_id res chain seq x y z
N MET A 1 -5.50 -1.81 -17.70
CA MET A 1 -5.99 -1.89 -16.31
C MET A 1 -4.89 -1.31 -15.46
N SER A 2 -5.22 -0.37 -14.58
CA SER A 2 -4.25 0.19 -13.63
C SER A 2 -4.27 -0.69 -12.39
N ASN A 3 -3.09 -1.09 -11.92
CA ASN A 3 -2.97 -1.79 -10.66
C ASN A 3 -2.64 -0.77 -9.56
N PHE A 4 -2.84 -1.13 -8.31
CA PHE A 4 -2.50 -0.30 -7.16
C PHE A 4 -1.66 -1.10 -6.17
N ALA A 5 -0.74 -0.44 -5.48
CA ALA A 5 0.08 -1.03 -4.44
C ALA A 5 0.04 -0.14 -3.19
N ILE A 6 0.24 -0.74 -2.04
CA ILE A 6 0.41 -0.02 -0.76
C ILE A 6 1.90 0.04 -0.46
N ILE A 7 2.39 1.26 -0.25
CA ILE A 7 3.78 1.54 0.09
C ILE A 7 3.84 2.21 1.46
N GLU A 8 4.92 1.97 2.19
CA GLU A 8 5.24 2.63 3.45
C GLU A 8 6.24 3.76 3.17
N LEU A 9 5.84 4.97 3.52
CA LEU A 9 6.65 6.18 3.49
C LEU A 9 7.01 6.57 4.93
N GLU A 10 7.93 7.52 5.09
CA GLU A 10 8.29 8.05 6.42
C GLU A 10 7.09 8.66 7.16
N ASP A 11 6.09 9.16 6.43
CA ASP A 11 4.85 9.76 6.96
C ASP A 11 3.70 8.75 7.17
N GLY A 12 3.89 7.47 6.81
CA GLY A 12 2.87 6.40 6.94
C GLY A 12 2.61 5.62 5.66
N LEU A 13 1.49 4.88 5.64
CA LEU A 13 1.08 4.05 4.50
C LEU A 13 0.39 4.89 3.42
N MET A 14 0.65 4.58 2.14
CA MET A 14 0.07 5.26 0.99
C MET A 14 -0.27 4.31 -0.15
N VAL A 15 -1.40 4.52 -0.81
CA VAL A 15 -1.78 3.80 -2.04
C VAL A 15 -1.20 4.52 -3.27
N VAL A 16 -0.46 3.79 -4.10
CA VAL A 16 0.13 4.30 -5.34
C VAL A 16 -0.31 3.49 -6.57
N PRO A 17 -0.58 4.13 -7.72
CA PRO A 17 -0.92 3.43 -8.95
C PRO A 17 0.33 2.83 -9.62
N ILE A 18 0.24 1.57 -10.02
CA ILE A 18 1.26 0.80 -10.74
C ILE A 18 0.83 0.62 -12.20
N ARG A 19 1.70 1.01 -13.13
CA ARG A 19 1.48 0.75 -14.56
C ARG A 19 1.82 -0.71 -14.89
N ALA A 20 1.20 -1.24 -15.96
CA ALA A 20 1.36 -2.64 -16.38
C ALA A 20 2.79 -3.11 -16.70
N ASN A 21 3.77 -2.19 -16.78
CA ASN A 21 5.19 -2.49 -17.01
C ASN A 21 6.10 -2.02 -15.85
N GLU A 22 5.53 -1.60 -14.72
CA GLU A 22 6.30 -1.19 -13.55
C GLU A 22 6.19 -2.26 -12.46
N GLN A 23 7.29 -2.50 -11.77
CA GLN A 23 7.28 -3.32 -10.55
C GLN A 23 6.88 -2.46 -9.36
N ALA A 24 6.07 -3.02 -8.46
CA ALA A 24 5.60 -2.31 -7.28
C ALA A 24 6.75 -1.83 -6.39
N GLU A 25 7.81 -2.63 -6.28
CA GLU A 25 9.03 -2.31 -5.54
C GLU A 25 9.81 -1.13 -6.15
N GLU A 26 9.90 -1.06 -7.49
CA GLU A 26 10.52 0.07 -8.18
C GLU A 26 9.73 1.36 -7.98
N VAL A 27 8.39 1.28 -7.98
CA VAL A 27 7.55 2.45 -7.72
C VAL A 27 7.69 2.90 -6.27
N ALA A 28 7.65 1.98 -5.30
CA ALA A 28 7.86 2.30 -3.89
C ALA A 28 9.20 3.02 -3.68
N THR A 29 10.28 2.45 -4.23
CA THR A 29 11.63 3.04 -4.16
C THR A 29 11.67 4.43 -4.79
N ARG A 30 10.98 4.64 -5.93
CA ARG A 30 10.92 5.95 -6.61
C ARG A 30 10.17 7.00 -5.80
N GLU A 31 9.11 6.60 -5.10
CA GLU A 31 8.35 7.47 -4.21
C GLU A 31 9.07 7.71 -2.86
N GLY A 32 10.22 7.06 -2.63
CA GLY A 32 10.99 7.18 -1.39
C GLY A 32 10.48 6.29 -0.26
N GLY A 33 9.66 5.29 -0.59
CA GLY A 33 9.11 4.33 0.35
C GLY A 33 9.58 2.90 0.11
N THR A 34 8.95 1.99 0.84
CA THR A 34 9.14 0.54 0.71
C THR A 34 7.82 -0.13 0.38
N LEU A 35 7.85 -1.16 -0.45
CA LEU A 35 6.66 -1.95 -0.75
C LEU A 35 6.28 -2.76 0.50
N VAL A 36 5.07 -2.56 1.01
CA VAL A 36 4.59 -3.26 2.21
C VAL A 36 3.92 -4.57 1.84
N VAL A 37 3.22 -4.56 0.71
CA VAL A 37 2.41 -5.68 0.24
C VAL A 37 2.81 -6.02 -1.19
N ASP A 38 3.24 -7.27 -1.40
CA ASP A 38 3.60 -7.79 -2.74
C ASP A 38 2.36 -8.01 -3.64
N SER A 39 1.17 -7.98 -3.04
CA SER A 39 -0.10 -8.04 -3.77
C SER A 39 -0.45 -6.70 -4.42
N LEU A 40 -0.77 -6.78 -5.71
CA LEU A 40 -1.32 -5.68 -6.48
C LEU A 40 -2.85 -5.72 -6.44
N TYR A 41 -3.47 -4.58 -6.16
CA TYR A 41 -4.91 -4.41 -6.17
C TYR A 41 -5.41 -4.00 -7.55
N SER A 42 -6.58 -4.52 -7.94
CA SER A 42 -7.17 -4.24 -9.26
C SER A 42 -7.87 -2.88 -9.29
N THR A 43 -8.27 -2.37 -8.11
CA THR A 43 -8.94 -1.09 -7.94
C THR A 43 -8.33 -0.30 -6.79
N TYR A 44 -8.52 1.02 -6.81
CA TYR A 44 -8.07 1.91 -5.74
C TYR A 44 -8.84 1.63 -4.44
N GLU A 45 -10.13 1.29 -4.54
CA GLU A 45 -11.00 0.99 -3.40
C GLU A 45 -10.51 -0.24 -2.63
N GLU A 46 -10.17 -1.34 -3.33
CA GLU A 46 -9.57 -2.52 -2.69
C GLU A 46 -8.25 -2.22 -1.97
N ALA A 47 -7.41 -1.35 -2.55
CA ALA A 47 -6.17 -0.93 -1.91
C ALA A 47 -6.42 -0.07 -0.67
N CYS A 48 -7.43 0.81 -0.71
CA CYS A 48 -7.84 1.61 0.44
C CYS A 48 -8.44 0.75 1.56
N ASP A 49 -9.28 -0.24 1.23
CA ASP A 49 -9.84 -1.16 2.21
C ASP A 49 -8.71 -1.94 2.91
N ALA A 50 -7.76 -2.47 2.14
CA ALA A 50 -6.60 -3.15 2.71
C ALA A 50 -5.72 -2.23 3.55
N LEU A 51 -5.49 -0.98 3.12
CA LEU A 51 -4.76 0.01 3.91
C LEU A 51 -5.47 0.31 5.22
N ALA A 52 -6.80 0.48 5.19
CA ALA A 52 -7.61 0.72 6.38
C ALA A 52 -7.61 -0.48 7.34
N GLU A 53 -7.59 -1.71 6.83
CA GLU A 53 -7.39 -2.90 7.66
C GLU A 53 -5.98 -2.95 8.27
N MET A 54 -4.95 -2.55 7.53
CA MET A 54 -3.57 -2.50 8.03
C MET A 54 -3.39 -1.45 9.14
N GLU A 55 -3.92 -0.24 8.95
CA GLU A 55 -3.91 0.81 9.98
C GLU A 55 -4.85 0.47 11.15
N GLY A 56 -6.01 -0.13 10.88
CA GLY A 56 -6.98 -0.52 11.91
C GLY A 56 -6.49 -1.65 12.82
N LEU A 57 -5.61 -2.53 12.33
CA LEU A 57 -4.95 -3.54 13.15
C LEU A 57 -3.95 -2.94 14.16
N GLU A 58 -3.47 -1.71 13.95
CA GLU A 58 -2.60 -1.04 14.93
C GLU A 58 -3.39 -0.47 16.12
N GLU A 59 -4.69 -0.23 15.99
CA GLU A 59 -5.54 0.33 17.07
C GLU A 59 -6.15 -0.75 18.00
N GLU A 60 -6.10 -2.04 17.67
CA GLU A 60 -6.71 -3.12 18.47
C GLU A 60 -5.78 -3.75 19.54
N ASP A 61 -4.56 -3.23 19.77
CA ASP A 61 -3.59 -3.80 20.73
C ASP A 61 -3.46 -3.02 22.08
N GLU A 62 -4.42 -2.14 22.44
CA GLU A 62 -4.41 -1.41 23.74
C GLU A 62 -5.55 -1.78 24.71
N ARG A 63 -6.10 -3.00 24.65
CA ARG A 63 -7.02 -3.49 25.69
C ARG A 63 -6.50 -4.72 26.44
N TYR A 64 -5.56 -4.48 27.37
CA TYR A 64 -5.27 -5.36 28.50
C TYR A 64 -5.48 -4.66 29.84
#